data_AF-A0A6J5H4U7-F1
#
_entry.id   AF-A0A6J5H4U7-F1
#
_cell.length_a   1.000
_cell.length_b   1.000
_cell.length_c   1.000
_cell.angle_alpha   90.00
_cell.angle_beta   90.00
_cell.angle_gamma   90.00
#
_symmetry.space_group_name_H-M   'P 1'
#
loop_
_entity.id
_entity.type
_entity.pdbx_description
1 polymer ?
#
loop_
_entity_poly.entity_id
_entity_poly.type
_entity_poly.pdbx_seq_one_letter_code
_entity_poly.pdbx_strand_id
1 'polypeptide(L)'
;MSGAEYRLLRVFLDHPQRVLTRDQLLNLTQGRQADQFDRSIDLMVSRLRQRLRDVAREPRYIKTLRSEGYVFSAAVSEIEDTQ
;
A
#
# COMPACT_ATOMS: atom_id res chain seq x y z
N MET A 1 11.12 8.61 2.03
CA MET A 1 9.92 7.84 2.43
C MET A 1 10.13 7.39 3.86
N SER A 2 9.10 7.44 4.69
CA SER A 2 9.10 6.80 6.00
C SER A 2 9.10 5.28 5.84
N GLY A 3 9.73 4.54 6.76
CA GLY A 3 9.75 3.08 6.72
C GLY A 3 8.35 2.45 6.66
N ALA A 4 7.33 3.11 7.22
CA ALA A 4 5.95 2.64 7.16
C ALA A 4 5.34 2.73 5.75
N GLU A 5 5.62 3.81 5.00
CA GLU A 5 5.14 3.96 3.60
C GLU A 5 5.77 2.91 2.69
N TYR A 6 7.06 2.62 2.90
CA TYR A 6 7.77 1.57 2.17
C TYR A 6 7.20 0.19 2.49
N ARG A 7 6.95 -0.11 3.76
CA ARG A 7 6.30 -1.37 4.17
C ARG A 7 4.90 -1.50 3.57
N LEU A 8 4.10 -0.44 3.57
CA LEU A 8 2.77 -0.44 2.96
C LEU A 8 2.84 -0.76 1.47
N LEU A 9 3.76 -0.11 0.74
CA LEU A 9 3.99 -0.41 -0.67
C LEU A 9 4.40 -1.88 -0.86
N ARG A 10 5.32 -2.38 -0.05
CA ARG A 10 5.78 -3.77 -0.12
C ARG A 10 4.64 -4.76 0.07
N VAL A 11 3.78 -4.54 1.07
CA VAL A 11 2.59 -5.37 1.31
C VAL A 11 1.65 -5.37 0.11
N PHE A 12 1.45 -4.23 -0.55
CA PHE A 12 0.66 -4.16 -1.78
C PHE A 12 1.31 -4.91 -2.95
N LEU A 13 2.63 -4.87 -3.06
CA LEU A 13 3.38 -5.58 -4.10
C LEU A 13 3.44 -7.10 -3.85
N ASP A 14 3.49 -7.54 -2.58
CA ASP A 14 3.45 -8.95 -2.18
C ASP A 14 2.03 -9.56 -2.35
N HIS A 15 1.00 -8.70 -2.39
CA HIS A 15 -0.39 -9.10 -2.55
C HIS A 15 -1.09 -8.33 -3.69
N PRO A 16 -0.60 -8.45 -4.93
CA PRO A 16 -1.21 -7.77 -6.07
C PRO A 16 -2.61 -8.31 -6.32
N GLN A 17 -3.52 -7.45 -6.79
CA GLN A 17 -4.92 -7.77 -7.11
C GLN A 17 -5.75 -8.34 -5.94
N ARG A 18 -5.23 -8.29 -4.71
CA ARG A 18 -5.93 -8.75 -3.51
C ARG A 18 -6.50 -7.57 -2.73
N VAL A 19 -7.75 -7.70 -2.30
CA VAL A 19 -8.38 -6.74 -1.39
C VAL A 19 -7.80 -6.95 0.00
N LEU A 20 -7.18 -5.91 0.55
CA LEU A 20 -6.65 -5.88 1.91
C LEU A 20 -7.46 -4.89 2.74
N THR A 21 -7.96 -5.37 3.87
CA THR A 21 -8.70 -4.54 4.82
C THR A 21 -7.76 -3.58 5.55
N ARG A 22 -8.32 -2.55 6.19
CA ARG A 22 -7.53 -1.62 7.01
C ARG A 22 -6.77 -2.35 8.12
N ASP A 23 -7.45 -3.23 8.84
CA ASP A 23 -6.83 -4.08 9.87
C ASP A 23 -5.74 -5.00 9.32
N GLN A 24 -5.93 -5.57 8.13
CA GLN A 24 -4.89 -6.39 7.51
C GLN A 24 -3.66 -5.55 7.14
N LEU A 25 -3.86 -4.40 6.50
CA LEU A 25 -2.76 -3.49 6.17
C LEU A 25 -2.05 -3.02 7.43
N LEU A 26 -2.80 -2.71 8.49
CA LEU A 26 -2.26 -2.30 9.77
C LEU A 26 -1.42 -3.42 10.41
N ASN A 27 -1.92 -4.65 10.45
CA ASN A 27 -1.16 -5.80 10.97
C ASN A 27 0.09 -6.12 10.13
N LEU A 28 -0.01 -6.07 8.80
CA LEU A 28 1.10 -6.38 7.90
C LEU A 28 2.18 -5.27 7.90
N THR A 29 1.80 -4.01 8.13
CA THR A 29 2.74 -2.89 8.19
C THR A 29 3.39 -2.68 9.57
N GLN A 30 2.76 -3.17 10.64
CA GLN A 30 3.22 -3.07 12.03
C GLN A 30 4.25 -4.14 12.48
N GLY A 31 5.03 -4.75 11.56
CA GLY A 31 6.11 -5.68 11.96
C GLY A 31 7.03 -5.12 13.07
N ARG A 32 7.89 -5.96 13.69
CA ARG A 32 8.69 -5.80 14.95
C ARG A 32 9.30 -4.42 15.34
N GLN A 33 9.27 -3.41 14.48
CA GLN A 33 9.74 -2.04 14.64
C GLN A 33 8.61 -1.04 14.29
N ALA A 34 7.40 -1.28 14.81
CA ALA A 34 6.30 -0.34 14.73
C ALA A 34 6.54 0.78 15.74
N ASP A 35 7.35 1.74 15.34
CA ASP A 35 7.45 3.02 16.03
C ASP A 35 6.02 3.59 16.12
N GLN A 36 5.64 4.03 17.31
CA GLN A 36 4.26 4.20 17.83
C GLN A 36 3.48 5.36 17.19
N PHE A 37 3.71 5.63 15.91
CA PHE A 37 3.03 6.68 15.19
C PHE A 37 1.79 6.09 14.53
N ASP A 38 0.71 6.19 15.30
CA ASP A 38 -0.70 6.16 14.93
C ASP A 38 -0.99 7.07 13.72
N ARG A 39 -0.50 6.67 12.55
CA ARG A 39 -0.86 7.28 11.27
C ARG A 39 -1.86 6.35 10.64
N SER A 40 -3.11 6.79 10.60
CA SER A 40 -4.21 6.11 9.93
C SER A 40 -3.78 5.57 8.57
N ILE A 41 -4.17 4.34 8.24
CA ILE A 41 -3.92 3.68 6.95
C ILE A 41 -4.32 4.58 5.80
N ASP A 42 -5.42 5.32 5.94
CA ASP A 42 -5.89 6.30 4.96
C ASP A 42 -4.84 7.39 4.66
N LEU A 43 -4.12 7.89 5.67
CA LEU A 43 -3.05 8.88 5.50
C LEU A 43 -1.81 8.28 4.81
N MET A 44 -1.42 7.06 5.19
CA MET A 44 -0.29 6.38 4.55
C MET A 44 -0.60 6.07 3.09
N VAL A 45 -1.81 5.59 2.79
CA VAL A 45 -2.29 5.38 1.42
C VAL A 45 -2.33 6.69 0.65
N SER A 46 -2.81 7.79 1.24
CA SER A 46 -2.83 9.10 0.59
C SER A 46 -1.43 9.59 0.24
N ARG A 47 -0.46 9.47 1.15
CA ARG A 47 0.93 9.86 0.88
C ARG A 47 1.58 8.96 -0.16
N LEU A 48 1.34 7.65 -0.09
CA LEU A 48 1.83 6.69 -1.06
C LEU A 48 1.28 6.99 -2.46
N ARG A 49 -0.01 7.31 -2.58
CA ARG A 49 -0.63 7.77 -3.83
C ARG A 49 0.02 9.03 -4.37
N GLN A 50 0.24 10.05 -3.55
CA GLN A 50 0.94 11.27 -3.98
C GLN A 50 2.35 10.97 -4.50
N ARG A 51 3.08 10.06 -3.84
CA ARG A 51 4.43 9.62 -4.27
C ARG A 51 4.41 8.87 -5.60
N LEU A 52 3.44 7.98 -5.79
CA LEU A 52 3.21 7.23 -7.02
C LEU A 52 2.55 8.09 -8.12
N ARG A 53 2.22 9.36 -7.82
CA ARG A 53 1.41 10.24 -8.68
C ARG A 53 0.08 9.61 -9.09
N ASP A 54 -0.48 8.79 -8.19
CA ASP A 54 -1.75 8.11 -8.36
C ASP A 54 -2.89 9.02 -7.89
N VAL A 55 -3.88 9.28 -8.74
CA VAL A 55 -4.95 10.23 -8.46
C VAL A 55 -6.15 9.47 -7.92
N ALA A 56 -6.73 9.93 -6.81
CA ALA A 56 -7.88 9.26 -6.18
C ALA A 56 -9.10 9.11 -7.10
N ARG A 57 -9.25 10.03 -8.06
CA ARG A 57 -10.31 10.04 -9.08
C ARG A 57 -10.09 9.03 -10.21
N GLU A 58 -8.83 8.72 -10.51
CA GLU A 58 -8.42 7.75 -11.53
C GLU A 58 -7.28 6.87 -11.00
N PRO A 59 -7.57 5.96 -10.05
CA PRO A 59 -6.55 5.12 -9.45
C PRO A 59 -5.99 4.12 -10.45
N ARG A 60 -4.72 4.29 -10.81
CA ARG A 60 -3.94 3.36 -11.63
C ARG A 60 -3.36 2.23 -10.80
N TYR A 61 -2.91 2.54 -9.57
CA TYR A 61 -2.21 1.58 -8.73
C TYR A 61 -3.08 1.14 -7.55
N ILE A 62 -3.52 2.07 -6.71
CA ILE A 62 -4.23 1.76 -5.46
C ILE A 62 -5.70 2.14 -5.63
N LYS A 63 -6.56 1.12 -5.76
CA LYS A 63 -8.02 1.28 -5.77
C LYS A 63 -8.56 1.17 -4.35
N THR A 64 -9.52 2.03 -4.04
CA THR A 64 -10.24 2.01 -2.76
C THR A 64 -11.57 1.32 -2.95
N LEU A 65 -11.79 0.20 -2.27
CA LEU A 65 -13.10 -0.42 -2.14
C LEU A 65 -13.75 0.13 -0.89
N ARG A 66 -14.80 0.95 -1.07
CA ARG A 66 -15.56 1.52 0.05
C ARG A 66 -16.10 0.36 0.91
N SER A 67 -15.89 0.46 2.22
CA SER A 67 -16.26 -0.53 3.24
C SER A 67 -15.45 -1.83 3.28
N GLU A 68 -14.66 -2.17 2.26
CA GLU A 68 -13.81 -3.37 2.30
C GLU A 68 -12.32 -3.08 2.54
N GLY A 69 -11.76 -2.05 1.90
CA GLY A 69 -10.34 -1.71 2.05
C GLY A 69 -9.69 -1.23 0.77
N TYR A 70 -8.48 -1.70 0.50
CA TYR A 70 -7.67 -1.26 -0.63
C TYR A 70 -7.14 -2.45 -1.42
N VAL A 71 -7.01 -2.26 -2.73
CA VAL A 71 -6.42 -3.24 -3.62
C VAL A 71 -5.37 -2.58 -4.51
N PHE A 72 -4.26 -3.28 -4.70
CA PHE A 72 -3.27 -2.91 -5.70
C PHE A 72 -3.70 -3.49 -7.05
N SER A 73 -4.20 -2.67 -7.96
CA SER A 73 -4.76 -3.14 -9.24
C SER A 73 -3.75 -3.22 -10.38
N ALA A 74 -2.56 -2.67 -10.21
CA ALA A 74 -1.53 -2.76 -11.22
C ALA A 74 -0.91 -4.17 -11.24
N ALA A 75 -0.58 -4.65 -12.44
CA ALA A 75 0.19 -5.87 -12.59
C ALA A 75 1.60 -5.64 -12.02
N VAL A 76 2.00 -6.49 -11.09
CA VAL A 76 3.36 -6.52 -10.56
C VAL A 76 4.07 -7.64 -11.29
N SER A 77 5.10 -7.28 -12.05
CA SER A 77 6.04 -8.23 -12.63
C SER A 77 7.37 -8.04 -11.93
N GLU A 78 7.96 -9.13 -11.45
CA GLU A 78 9.33 -9.11 -10.99
C GLU A 78 10.21 -8.96 -12.23
N ILE A 79 10.88 -7.82 -12.33
CA ILE A 79 11.90 -7.60 -13.34
C ILE A 79 13.15 -8.30 -12.79
N GLU A 80 13.38 -9.54 -13.21
CA GLU A 80 14.67 -10.18 -13.07
C GLU A 80 15.67 -9.34 -13.87
N ASP A 81 16.42 -8.49 -13.17
CA ASP A 81 17.56 -7.76 -13.70
C ASP A 81 18.61 -8.82 -14.09
N THR A 82 18.48 -9.34 -15.31
CA THR A 82 19.54 -10.12 -15.94
C THR A 82 20.63 -9.12 -16.29
N GLN A 83 21.64 -9.11 -15.42
CA GLN A 83 22.98 -8.53 -15.51
C GLN A 83 23.42 -7.96 -16.86
#